data_AF-A0A352XJK9-F1
#
_entry.id   AF-A0A352XJK9-F1
#
_cell.length_a   1.000
_cell.length_b   1.000
_cell.length_c   1.000
_cell.angle_alpha   90.00
_cell.angle_beta   90.00
_cell.angle_gamma   90.00
#
_symmetry.space_group_name_H-M   'P 1'
#
loop_
_entity.id
_entity.type
_entity.pdbx_description
1 polymer ?
#
loop_
_entity_poly.entity_id
_entity_poly.type
_entity_poly.pdbx_seq_one_letter_code
_entity_poly.pdbx_strand_id
1 'polypeptide(L)'
;WYNRQNERKGTLWEERFKSVIVESGIAARMMAAYIDLNPVRAGMVTDPAKYRWSSYGEAIGGGAKGNAKKAREGLVRASMSHKDLGFDATKWNEVAKIYRKMLGVALERKSGEAKAQVTAFKNKRLAAVTQKSLQHREKSDPNSIKHDDNKTVLQEMKMAAMLGHRIRYFSDGAVIGSKIFVNETFAQAREKFSGKRKDGARKMRGAAESAAGILWSARDLRLQV
;
A
#
# COMPACT_ATOMS: atom_id res chain seq x y z
N TRP A 1 -32.95 -2.69 -15.90
CA TRP A 1 -32.17 -3.80 -16.46
C TRP A 1 -31.15 -4.36 -15.46
N TYR A 2 -30.15 -3.60 -14.99
CA TYR A 2 -29.12 -4.08 -14.03
C TYR A 2 -29.67 -4.67 -12.71
N ASN A 3 -30.59 -3.97 -12.04
CA ASN A 3 -31.18 -4.42 -10.78
C ASN A 3 -31.98 -5.74 -10.93
N ARG A 4 -32.68 -5.91 -12.06
CA ARG A 4 -33.40 -7.15 -12.38
C ARG A 4 -32.46 -8.34 -12.61
N GLN A 5 -31.27 -8.10 -13.16
CA GLN A 5 -30.25 -9.12 -13.43
C GLN A 5 -29.46 -9.55 -12.18
N ASN A 6 -29.44 -8.73 -11.13
CA ASN A 6 -28.67 -8.99 -9.90
C ASN A 6 -29.59 -9.19 -8.68
N GLU A 7 -30.89 -9.41 -8.89
CA GLU A 7 -31.89 -9.58 -7.82
C GLU A 7 -31.94 -8.42 -6.80
N ARG A 8 -31.65 -7.19 -7.26
CA ARG A 8 -31.68 -5.97 -6.45
C ARG A 8 -32.95 -5.16 -6.70
N LYS A 9 -33.37 -4.39 -5.70
CA LYS A 9 -34.49 -3.43 -5.79
C LYS A 9 -33.98 -2.02 -5.49
N GLY A 10 -34.74 -0.98 -5.85
CA GLY A 10 -34.37 0.43 -5.62
C GLY A 10 -33.67 1.11 -6.80
N THR A 11 -33.24 2.36 -6.60
CA THR A 11 -32.40 3.15 -7.52
C THR A 11 -30.93 2.80 -7.35
N LEU A 12 -30.09 3.04 -8.37
CA LEU A 12 -28.64 2.76 -8.30
C LEU A 12 -27.96 3.48 -7.12
N TRP A 13 -28.47 4.67 -6.81
CA TRP A 13 -28.11 5.46 -5.63
C TRP A 13 -29.24 5.33 -4.63
N GLU A 14 -28.90 5.00 -3.38
CA GLU A 14 -29.89 4.76 -2.33
C GLU A 14 -30.30 6.08 -1.66
N GLU A 15 -29.35 6.73 -0.97
CA GLU A 15 -29.56 7.99 -0.25
C GLU A 15 -28.58 9.10 -0.68
N ARG A 16 -28.72 10.29 -0.08
CA ARG A 16 -27.74 11.38 -0.23
C ARG A 16 -26.39 10.98 0.37
N PHE A 17 -25.30 11.42 -0.26
CA PHE A 17 -23.97 11.14 0.25
C PHE A 17 -23.66 11.93 1.53
N LYS A 18 -22.85 11.35 2.41
CA LYS A 18 -22.31 12.06 3.57
C LYS A 18 -21.11 12.90 3.16
N SER A 19 -21.15 14.19 3.47
CA SER A 19 -20.03 15.13 3.29
C SER A 19 -19.54 15.62 4.64
N VAL A 20 -18.24 15.48 4.92
CA VAL A 20 -17.59 15.92 6.16
C VAL A 20 -16.22 16.50 5.80
N ILE A 21 -15.90 17.68 6.33
CA ILE A 21 -14.57 18.26 6.22
C ILE A 21 -13.64 17.47 7.14
N VAL A 22 -12.53 16.99 6.58
CA VAL A 22 -11.53 16.22 7.31
C VAL A 22 -10.27 17.06 7.46
N GLU A 23 -9.88 17.31 8.69
CA GLU A 23 -8.61 17.98 9.00
C GLU A 23 -7.42 17.09 8.64
N SER A 24 -6.30 17.73 8.30
CA SER A 24 -5.02 17.07 8.08
C SER A 24 -4.51 16.30 9.31
N GLY A 25 -3.54 15.42 9.13
CA GLY A 25 -2.92 14.68 10.24
C GLY A 25 -3.69 13.38 10.56
N ILE A 26 -3.93 13.11 11.84
CA ILE A 26 -4.55 11.86 12.30
C ILE A 26 -5.91 11.60 11.63
N ALA A 27 -6.77 12.63 11.52
CA ALA A 27 -8.11 12.45 10.96
C ALA A 27 -8.06 11.98 9.49
N ALA A 28 -7.31 12.68 8.63
CA ALA A 28 -7.09 12.28 7.24
C ALA A 28 -6.46 10.88 7.13
N ARG A 29 -5.46 10.58 7.96
CA ARG A 29 -4.78 9.28 7.97
C ARG A 29 -5.73 8.13 8.34
N MET A 30 -6.54 8.32 9.37
CA MET A 30 -7.51 7.32 9.84
C MET A 30 -8.65 7.10 8.85
N MET A 31 -9.12 8.18 8.19
CA MET A 31 -10.13 8.08 7.13
C MET A 31 -9.60 7.31 5.91
N ALA A 32 -8.38 7.59 5.47
CA ALA A 32 -7.73 6.84 4.40
C ALA A 32 -7.62 5.35 4.76
N ALA A 33 -7.14 5.06 5.98
CA ALA A 33 -7.02 3.68 6.46
C ALA A 33 -8.38 2.97 6.57
N TYR A 34 -9.44 3.69 6.94
CA TYR A 34 -10.79 3.14 6.95
C TYR A 34 -11.22 2.68 5.57
N ILE A 35 -11.03 3.52 4.55
CA ILE A 35 -11.38 3.22 3.16
C ILE A 35 -10.58 2.01 2.65
N ASP A 36 -9.26 2.01 2.83
CA ASP A 36 -8.39 0.94 2.33
C ASP A 36 -8.62 -0.41 3.03
N LEU A 37 -9.18 -0.42 4.26
CA LEU A 37 -9.53 -1.64 5.00
C LEU A 37 -10.94 -2.17 4.73
N ASN A 38 -11.82 -1.40 4.09
CA ASN A 38 -13.19 -1.84 3.82
C ASN A 38 -13.26 -3.14 3.01
N PRO A 39 -12.44 -3.36 1.96
CA PRO A 39 -12.42 -4.63 1.24
C PRO A 39 -12.07 -5.83 2.12
N VAL A 40 -11.16 -5.64 3.08
CA VAL A 40 -10.80 -6.69 4.04
C VAL A 40 -11.94 -6.95 5.01
N ARG A 41 -12.54 -5.88 5.53
CA ARG A 41 -13.66 -5.94 6.47
C ARG A 41 -14.93 -6.53 5.85
N ALA A 42 -15.10 -6.36 4.54
CA ALA A 42 -16.19 -6.95 3.76
C ALA A 42 -15.89 -8.41 3.32
N GLY A 43 -14.74 -8.97 3.69
CA GLY A 43 -14.36 -10.34 3.33
C GLY A 43 -13.97 -10.54 1.85
N MET A 44 -13.77 -9.46 1.09
CA MET A 44 -13.42 -9.54 -0.33
C MET A 44 -11.96 -9.95 -0.56
N VAL A 45 -11.06 -9.51 0.33
CA VAL A 45 -9.63 -9.84 0.29
C VAL A 45 -9.08 -10.05 1.69
N THR A 46 -8.02 -10.85 1.83
CA THR A 46 -7.33 -11.05 3.11
C THR A 46 -6.24 -10.03 3.41
N ASP A 47 -5.78 -9.29 2.39
CA ASP A 47 -4.75 -8.25 2.50
C ASP A 47 -5.22 -7.01 1.71
N PRO A 48 -5.21 -5.80 2.29
CA PRO A 48 -5.67 -4.60 1.60
C PRO A 48 -4.88 -4.28 0.32
N ALA A 49 -3.62 -4.74 0.20
CA ALA A 49 -2.82 -4.58 -1.02
C ALA A 49 -3.38 -5.37 -2.22
N LYS A 50 -4.19 -6.41 -1.98
CA LYS A 50 -4.79 -7.25 -3.04
C LYS A 50 -6.03 -6.62 -3.66
N TYR A 51 -6.63 -5.63 -3.01
CA TYR A 51 -7.81 -4.97 -3.56
C TYR A 51 -7.40 -3.83 -4.50
N ARG A 52 -7.52 -4.06 -5.81
CA ARG A 52 -7.04 -3.13 -6.83
C ARG A 52 -7.75 -1.77 -6.82
N TRP A 53 -9.01 -1.73 -6.40
CA TRP A 53 -9.86 -0.52 -6.46
C TRP A 53 -9.82 0.31 -5.17
N SER A 54 -8.68 0.33 -4.48
CA SER A 54 -8.41 1.22 -3.35
C SER A 54 -7.11 2.00 -3.60
N SER A 55 -6.95 3.14 -2.92
CA SER A 55 -5.74 3.96 -3.06
C SER A 55 -4.49 3.18 -2.62
N TYR A 56 -4.58 2.37 -1.56
CA TYR A 56 -3.46 1.54 -1.14
C TYR A 56 -3.11 0.44 -2.14
N GLY A 57 -4.11 -0.30 -2.64
CA GLY A 57 -3.87 -1.33 -3.65
C GLY A 57 -3.30 -0.76 -4.95
N GLU A 58 -3.80 0.40 -5.37
CA GLU A 58 -3.26 1.13 -6.51
C GLU A 58 -1.83 1.61 -6.25
N ALA A 59 -1.54 2.20 -5.10
CA ALA A 59 -0.21 2.72 -4.76
C ALA A 59 0.85 1.61 -4.68
N ILE A 60 0.47 0.42 -4.23
CA ILE A 60 1.33 -0.77 -4.22
C ILE A 60 1.52 -1.32 -5.65
N GLY A 61 0.43 -1.46 -6.41
CA GLY A 61 0.44 -2.12 -7.73
C GLY A 61 0.91 -1.26 -8.92
N GLY A 62 0.72 0.06 -8.90
CA GLY A 62 1.02 0.90 -10.08
C GLY A 62 2.44 1.48 -10.10
N GLY A 63 2.89 2.01 -11.24
CA GLY A 63 4.26 2.56 -11.43
C GLY A 63 4.40 4.05 -11.04
N ALA A 64 5.63 4.58 -11.03
CA ALA A 64 5.91 5.99 -10.70
C ALA A 64 5.43 7.01 -11.76
N LYS A 65 5.34 6.58 -13.02
CA LYS A 65 4.88 7.39 -14.17
C LYS A 65 3.45 7.04 -14.64
N GLY A 66 2.66 6.35 -13.81
CA GLY A 66 1.29 5.91 -14.17
C GLY A 66 0.29 6.10 -13.02
N ASN A 67 -0.87 5.42 -13.12
CA ASN A 67 -2.06 5.57 -12.25
C ASN A 67 -1.76 5.64 -10.73
N ALA A 68 -0.72 4.98 -10.24
CA ALA A 68 -0.32 5.03 -8.82
C ALA A 68 0.28 6.36 -8.33
N LYS A 69 0.72 7.28 -9.21
CA LYS A 69 1.33 8.54 -8.75
C LYS A 69 0.35 9.30 -7.85
N LYS A 70 -0.87 9.53 -8.31
CA LYS A 70 -1.90 10.24 -7.51
C LYS A 70 -2.26 9.52 -6.22
N ALA A 71 -2.36 8.19 -6.26
CA ALA A 71 -2.61 7.39 -5.06
C ALA A 71 -1.49 7.54 -4.02
N ARG A 72 -0.22 7.53 -4.46
CA ARG A 72 0.93 7.78 -3.59
C ARG A 72 0.93 9.19 -3.02
N GLU A 73 0.70 10.20 -3.86
CA GLU A 73 0.63 11.60 -3.43
C GLU A 73 -0.45 11.81 -2.36
N GLY A 74 -1.64 11.23 -2.58
CA GLY A 74 -2.74 11.29 -1.63
C GLY A 74 -2.41 10.60 -0.30
N LEU A 75 -1.83 9.40 -0.35
CA LEU A 75 -1.44 8.66 0.86
C LEU A 75 -0.26 9.31 1.60
N VAL A 76 0.68 9.91 0.87
CA VAL A 76 1.77 10.71 1.45
C VAL A 76 1.18 11.90 2.18
N ARG A 77 0.28 12.66 1.55
CA ARG A 77 -0.38 13.79 2.20
C ARG A 77 -1.17 13.35 3.43
N ALA A 78 -2.01 12.32 3.31
CA ALA A 78 -2.81 11.81 4.43
C ALA A 78 -1.91 11.35 5.59
N SER A 79 -0.74 10.78 5.30
CA SER A 79 0.17 10.25 6.32
C SER A 79 1.09 11.31 6.90
N MET A 80 1.57 12.28 6.11
CA MET A 80 2.69 13.15 6.47
C MET A 80 2.37 14.65 6.47
N SER A 81 1.11 15.05 6.31
CA SER A 81 0.72 16.47 6.33
C SER A 81 1.15 17.23 7.59
N HIS A 82 1.28 16.54 8.72
CA HIS A 82 1.76 17.11 10.00
C HIS A 82 3.26 17.45 10.01
N LYS A 83 4.01 17.03 8.99
CA LYS A 83 5.44 17.34 8.79
C LYS A 83 5.64 18.32 7.63
N ASP A 84 4.61 19.08 7.27
CA ASP A 84 4.58 20.01 6.13
C ASP A 84 4.88 19.35 4.77
N LEU A 85 4.75 18.03 4.69
CA LEU A 85 4.86 17.27 3.46
C LEU A 85 3.50 17.28 2.75
N GLY A 86 3.49 17.92 1.58
CA GLY A 86 2.31 17.98 0.70
C GLY A 86 2.09 16.68 -0.09
N PHE A 87 2.09 16.80 -1.42
CA PHE A 87 1.81 15.70 -2.35
C PHE A 87 3.09 15.08 -2.93
N ASP A 88 4.11 14.83 -2.11
CA ASP A 88 5.40 14.35 -2.60
C ASP A 88 5.44 12.81 -2.75
N ALA A 89 5.16 12.31 -3.96
CA ALA A 89 5.18 10.88 -4.27
C ALA A 89 6.54 10.19 -3.99
N THR A 90 7.65 10.93 -3.92
CA THR A 90 8.99 10.34 -3.70
C THR A 90 9.12 9.74 -2.30
N LYS A 91 8.34 10.24 -1.33
CA LYS A 91 8.27 9.73 0.04
C LYS A 91 7.46 8.44 0.18
N TRP A 92 6.89 7.92 -0.90
CA TRP A 92 6.07 6.71 -0.86
C TRP A 92 6.77 5.52 -0.21
N ASN A 93 8.06 5.31 -0.44
CA ASN A 93 8.76 4.15 0.13
C ASN A 93 8.77 4.17 1.67
N GLU A 94 8.87 5.36 2.27
CA GLU A 94 8.76 5.54 3.73
C GLU A 94 7.30 5.41 4.18
N VAL A 95 6.39 6.12 3.49
CA VAL A 95 4.95 6.12 3.80
C VAL A 95 4.35 4.74 3.69
N ALA A 96 4.72 3.93 2.69
CA ALA A 96 4.18 2.59 2.48
C ALA A 96 4.41 1.69 3.69
N LYS A 97 5.59 1.79 4.33
CA LYS A 97 5.93 1.02 5.54
C LYS A 97 5.10 1.48 6.72
N ILE A 98 5.07 2.78 6.97
CA ILE A 98 4.30 3.38 8.09
C ILE A 98 2.81 3.07 7.93
N TYR A 99 2.29 3.26 6.73
CA TYR A 99 0.89 3.05 6.40
C TYR A 99 0.51 1.57 6.53
N ARG A 100 1.30 0.65 6.00
CA ARG A 100 1.04 -0.80 6.13
C ARG A 100 1.02 -1.26 7.58
N LYS A 101 1.97 -0.81 8.40
CA LYS A 101 2.00 -1.09 9.85
C LYS A 101 0.72 -0.61 10.53
N MET A 102 0.30 0.62 10.24
CA MET A 102 -0.94 1.19 10.76
C MET A 102 -2.18 0.40 10.34
N LEU A 103 -2.27 -0.02 9.07
CA LEU A 103 -3.36 -0.89 8.61
C LEU A 103 -3.42 -2.20 9.40
N GLY A 104 -2.25 -2.80 9.70
CA GLY A 104 -2.14 -4.00 10.52
C GLY A 104 -2.69 -3.78 11.93
N VAL A 105 -2.23 -2.75 12.64
CA VAL A 105 -2.72 -2.43 13.99
C VAL A 105 -4.22 -2.13 13.99
N ALA A 106 -4.73 -1.46 12.97
CA ALA A 106 -6.16 -1.16 12.85
C ALA A 106 -7.03 -2.41 12.60
N LEU A 107 -6.49 -3.45 11.99
CA LEU A 107 -7.15 -4.75 11.86
C LEU A 107 -7.14 -5.51 13.20
N GLU A 108 -6.03 -5.49 13.93
CA GLU A 108 -5.90 -6.13 15.25
C GLU A 108 -6.88 -5.57 16.28
N ARG A 109 -7.03 -4.24 16.34
CA ARG A 109 -7.99 -3.56 17.22
C ARG A 109 -9.44 -3.99 17.01
N LYS A 110 -9.76 -4.55 15.83
CA LYS A 110 -11.10 -5.05 15.51
C LYS A 110 -11.24 -6.55 15.78
N SER A 111 -10.16 -7.34 15.67
CA SER A 111 -10.18 -8.79 15.93
C SER A 111 -10.27 -9.17 17.41
N GLY A 112 -9.97 -8.25 18.33
CA GLY A 112 -10.20 -8.42 19.76
C GLY A 112 -9.99 -7.11 20.51
N GLU A 113 -10.69 -6.92 21.63
CA GLU A 113 -10.38 -5.91 22.67
C GLU A 113 -10.92 -4.47 22.55
N ALA A 114 -11.90 -4.17 21.69
CA ALA A 114 -12.57 -2.85 21.77
C ALA A 114 -13.12 -2.54 23.18
N LYS A 115 -13.60 -3.57 23.92
CA LYS A 115 -14.05 -3.43 25.32
C LYS A 115 -12.90 -3.37 26.33
N ALA A 116 -11.82 -4.13 26.14
CA ALA A 116 -10.71 -4.18 27.10
C ALA A 116 -9.84 -2.90 27.04
N GLN A 117 -9.66 -2.32 25.86
CA GLN A 117 -8.90 -1.07 25.69
C GLN A 117 -9.64 0.16 26.27
N VAL A 118 -10.98 0.22 26.15
CA VAL A 118 -11.79 1.29 26.76
C VAL A 118 -11.73 1.22 28.29
N THR A 119 -11.76 0.01 28.86
CA THR A 119 -11.63 -0.22 30.31
C THR A 119 -10.21 0.11 30.80
N ALA A 120 -9.17 -0.29 30.06
CA ALA A 120 -7.78 0.07 30.37
C ALA A 120 -7.53 1.58 30.27
N PHE A 121 -8.15 2.28 29.32
CA PHE A 121 -8.03 3.74 29.17
C PHE A 121 -8.76 4.49 30.29
N LYS A 122 -9.93 4.00 30.75
CA LYS A 122 -10.61 4.52 31.94
C LYS A 122 -9.77 4.33 33.21
N ASN A 123 -9.18 3.14 33.40
CA ASN A 123 -8.34 2.85 34.57
C ASN A 123 -7.04 3.66 34.57
N LYS A 124 -6.45 3.92 33.40
CA LYS A 124 -5.23 4.73 33.25
C LYS A 124 -5.48 6.22 33.48
N ARG A 125 -6.66 6.74 33.12
CA ARG A 125 -7.10 8.10 33.49
C ARG A 125 -7.34 8.24 34.99
N LEU A 126 -7.85 7.21 35.65
CA LEU A 126 -8.07 7.20 37.10
C LEU A 126 -6.73 7.20 37.86
N ALA A 127 -5.75 6.42 37.40
CA ALA A 127 -4.42 6.35 38.00
C ALA A 127 -3.57 7.63 37.78
N ALA A 128 -3.80 8.39 36.70
CA ALA A 128 -3.09 9.64 36.42
C ALA A 128 -3.53 10.82 37.32
N VAL A 129 -4.62 10.66 38.10
CA VAL A 129 -5.09 11.67 39.07
C VAL A 129 -4.34 11.58 40.40
N THR A 130 -3.52 10.55 40.62
CA THR A 130 -2.67 10.43 41.82
C THR A 130 -1.19 10.31 41.47
N GLN A 131 -0.46 11.37 41.84
CA GLN A 131 0.99 11.48 41.99
C GLN A 131 1.89 11.32 40.74
N LYS A 132 1.99 12.40 39.96
CA LYS A 132 3.26 13.03 39.50
C LYS A 132 2.94 14.14 38.49
N SER A 133 2.26 15.17 38.97
CA SER A 133 2.41 16.52 38.42
C SER A 133 3.86 16.97 38.67
N LEU A 134 4.51 17.61 37.68
CA LEU A 134 5.87 18.17 37.72
C LEU A 134 7.01 17.27 37.20
N GLN A 135 6.94 16.83 35.93
CA GLN A 135 8.13 16.75 35.08
C GLN A 135 7.74 17.24 33.68
N HIS A 136 8.50 18.20 33.14
CA HIS A 136 8.32 18.69 31.79
C HIS A 136 8.71 17.59 30.81
N ARG A 137 7.75 16.72 30.50
CA ARG A 137 7.89 15.66 29.51
C ARG A 137 7.58 16.30 28.17
N GLU A 138 8.54 16.29 27.24
CA GLU A 138 8.24 16.60 25.83
C GLU A 138 6.98 15.83 25.44
N LYS A 139 5.95 16.55 24.98
CA LYS A 139 4.75 15.91 24.48
C LYS A 139 5.16 15.13 23.24
N SER A 140 5.18 13.80 23.34
CA SER A 140 5.37 12.93 22.18
C SER A 140 4.36 13.32 21.11
N ASP A 141 4.83 13.55 19.89
CA ASP A 141 3.98 13.95 18.75
C ASP A 141 2.73 13.06 18.71
N PRO A 142 1.51 13.62 18.81
CA PRO A 142 0.28 12.82 18.77
C PRO A 142 0.12 12.05 17.45
N ASN A 143 0.84 12.45 16.38
CA ASN A 143 0.92 11.72 15.12
C ASN A 143 1.98 10.61 15.10
N SER A 144 2.88 10.58 16.09
CA SER A 144 3.89 9.54 16.26
C SER A 144 3.23 8.28 16.80
N ILE A 145 3.18 7.26 15.95
CA ILE A 145 2.67 5.96 16.35
C ILE A 145 3.85 5.15 16.87
N LYS A 146 3.96 4.99 18.20
CA LYS A 146 4.95 4.09 18.82
C LYS A 146 4.55 2.64 18.57
N HIS A 147 5.33 1.91 17.78
CA HIS A 147 5.17 0.47 17.61
C HIS A 147 6.53 -0.21 17.48
N ASP A 148 6.70 -1.33 18.18
CA ASP A 148 7.82 -2.24 18.00
C ASP A 148 7.87 -2.74 16.56
N ASP A 149 9.08 -2.82 16.01
CA ASP A 149 9.30 -3.22 14.64
C ASP A 149 8.79 -4.65 14.37
N ASN A 150 7.90 -4.77 13.37
CA ASN A 150 7.43 -6.00 12.72
C ASN A 150 6.37 -6.90 13.37
N LYS A 151 5.74 -6.52 14.48
CA LYS A 151 4.67 -7.35 15.11
C LYS A 151 3.25 -6.86 14.80
N THR A 152 2.86 -6.77 13.53
CA THR A 152 1.44 -6.55 13.16
C THR A 152 0.93 -7.68 12.25
N VAL A 153 -0.38 -7.92 12.22
CA VAL A 153 -1.04 -8.89 11.31
C VAL A 153 -0.68 -8.68 9.83
N LEU A 154 -0.30 -7.45 9.44
CA LEU A 154 0.26 -7.17 8.12
C LEU A 154 1.78 -7.04 8.20
N GLN A 155 2.49 -8.13 7.90
CA GLN A 155 3.94 -8.16 7.77
C GLN A 155 4.44 -7.18 6.69
N GLU A 156 5.67 -6.64 6.83
CA GLU A 156 6.29 -5.81 5.79
C GLU A 156 6.32 -6.55 4.44
N MET A 157 5.99 -5.87 3.35
CA MET A 157 5.95 -6.50 2.03
C MET A 157 7.36 -6.79 1.53
N LYS A 158 7.65 -8.09 1.36
CA LYS A 158 8.86 -8.53 0.65
C LYS A 158 8.83 -8.04 -0.80
N MET A 159 10.01 -7.81 -1.37
CA MET A 159 10.16 -7.38 -2.77
C MET A 159 9.40 -8.28 -3.76
N ALA A 160 9.43 -9.59 -3.56
CA ALA A 160 8.70 -10.55 -4.40
C ALA A 160 7.18 -10.30 -4.39
N ALA A 161 6.59 -9.98 -3.24
CA ALA A 161 5.17 -9.66 -3.13
C ALA A 161 4.84 -8.34 -3.86
N MET A 162 5.68 -7.31 -3.69
CA MET A 162 5.53 -6.03 -4.39
C MET A 162 5.56 -6.20 -5.92
N LEU A 163 6.42 -7.09 -6.42
CA LEU A 163 6.50 -7.41 -7.85
C LEU A 163 5.25 -8.16 -8.34
N GLY A 164 4.65 -9.03 -7.51
CA GLY A 164 3.41 -9.75 -7.84
C GLY A 164 2.20 -8.84 -8.07
N HIS A 165 2.14 -7.70 -7.39
CA HIS A 165 1.12 -6.67 -7.66
C HIS A 165 1.39 -5.87 -8.94
N ARG A 166 2.61 -5.97 -9.50
CA ARG A 166 3.08 -5.28 -10.71
C ARG A 166 3.09 -6.24 -11.90
N ILE A 167 1.89 -6.44 -12.45
CA ILE A 167 1.55 -7.45 -13.47
C ILE A 167 2.43 -7.42 -14.73
N ARG A 168 2.92 -6.25 -15.19
CA ARG A 168 3.55 -6.13 -16.52
C ARG A 168 4.78 -7.01 -16.75
N TYR A 169 5.65 -7.21 -15.78
CA TYR A 169 6.84 -8.07 -16.03
C TYR A 169 6.50 -9.56 -16.09
N PHE A 170 5.46 -9.99 -15.36
CA PHE A 170 4.99 -11.37 -15.38
C PHE A 170 4.10 -11.66 -16.60
N SER A 171 3.39 -10.66 -17.11
CA SER A 171 2.55 -10.81 -18.31
C SER A 171 3.28 -10.47 -19.61
N ASP A 172 4.02 -9.36 -19.65
CA ASP A 172 4.60 -8.80 -20.89
C ASP A 172 6.10 -9.07 -21.03
N GLY A 173 6.79 -9.51 -19.97
CA GLY A 173 8.25 -9.71 -19.94
C GLY A 173 8.75 -10.89 -20.77
N ALA A 174 7.84 -11.75 -21.24
CA ALA A 174 8.05 -13.03 -21.92
C ALA A 174 8.80 -14.09 -21.09
N VAL A 175 9.94 -13.74 -20.48
CA VAL A 175 10.75 -14.61 -19.61
C VAL A 175 11.32 -13.75 -18.49
N ILE A 176 11.24 -14.25 -17.25
CA ILE A 176 11.72 -13.58 -16.04
C ILE A 176 12.58 -14.54 -15.21
N GLY A 177 13.70 -14.08 -14.67
CA GLY A 177 14.56 -14.91 -13.84
C GLY A 177 15.96 -14.34 -13.63
N SER A 178 16.93 -15.22 -13.37
CA SER A 178 18.35 -14.84 -13.29
C SER A 178 18.87 -14.40 -14.67
N LYS A 179 19.97 -13.65 -14.68
CA LYS A 179 20.60 -13.19 -15.95
C LYS A 179 20.93 -14.37 -16.87
N ILE A 180 21.45 -15.45 -16.28
CA ILE A 180 21.87 -16.67 -16.97
C ILE A 180 20.64 -17.32 -17.62
N PHE A 181 19.61 -17.61 -16.83
CA PHE A 181 18.38 -18.24 -17.30
C PHE A 181 17.71 -17.46 -18.46
N VAL A 182 17.63 -16.15 -18.34
CA VAL A 182 17.04 -15.30 -19.40
C VAL A 182 17.90 -15.32 -20.68
N ASN A 183 19.22 -15.37 -20.55
CA ASN A 183 20.12 -15.47 -21.70
C ASN A 183 20.10 -16.85 -22.36
N GLU A 184 20.01 -17.92 -21.59
CA GLU A 184 19.83 -19.29 -22.12
C GLU A 184 18.53 -19.39 -22.91
N THR A 185 17.43 -18.91 -22.34
CA THR A 185 16.13 -18.91 -23.02
C THR A 185 16.16 -18.02 -24.29
N PHE A 186 16.89 -16.91 -24.26
CA PHE A 186 17.13 -16.07 -25.43
C PHE A 186 17.93 -16.78 -26.52
N ALA A 187 18.96 -17.55 -26.15
CA ALA A 187 19.77 -18.32 -27.10
C ALA A 187 18.94 -19.43 -27.76
N GLN A 188 18.13 -20.14 -26.98
CA GLN A 188 17.20 -21.16 -27.50
C GLN A 188 16.16 -20.58 -28.46
N ALA A 189 15.73 -19.34 -28.24
CA ALA A 189 14.76 -18.64 -29.07
C ALA A 189 15.39 -17.58 -29.99
N ARG A 190 16.69 -17.74 -30.37
CA ARG A 190 17.47 -16.69 -31.07
C ARG A 190 16.78 -16.17 -32.33
N GLU A 191 16.15 -17.05 -33.09
CA GLU A 191 15.45 -16.74 -34.35
C GLU A 191 14.29 -15.75 -34.16
N LYS A 192 13.70 -15.70 -32.95
CA LYS A 192 12.58 -14.80 -32.62
C LYS A 192 13.03 -13.37 -32.30
N PHE A 193 14.33 -13.08 -32.36
CA PHE A 193 14.89 -11.77 -32.00
C PHE A 193 15.76 -11.17 -33.11
N SER A 194 15.84 -9.84 -33.17
CA SER A 194 16.59 -9.14 -34.21
C SER A 194 18.09 -9.46 -34.22
N GLY A 195 18.72 -9.39 -35.39
CA GLY A 195 20.18 -9.59 -35.56
C GLY A 195 21.04 -8.67 -34.68
N LYS A 196 20.55 -7.46 -34.40
CA LYS A 196 21.23 -6.45 -33.57
C LYS A 196 21.29 -6.82 -32.08
N ARG A 197 20.43 -7.73 -31.62
CA ARG A 197 20.37 -8.13 -30.20
C ARG A 197 21.37 -9.24 -29.91
N LYS A 198 22.37 -8.92 -29.07
CA LYS A 198 23.45 -9.85 -28.67
C LYS A 198 23.12 -10.68 -27.42
N ASP A 199 22.28 -10.14 -26.52
CA ASP A 199 21.88 -10.80 -25.28
C ASP A 199 20.39 -10.62 -24.96
N GLY A 200 19.86 -11.53 -24.15
CA GLY A 200 18.45 -11.59 -23.74
C GLY A 200 18.14 -10.76 -22.51
N ALA A 201 19.03 -10.80 -21.51
CA ALA A 201 18.73 -10.25 -20.20
C ALA A 201 18.67 -8.71 -20.22
N ARG A 202 17.53 -8.16 -19.80
CA ARG A 202 17.34 -6.72 -19.55
C ARG A 202 17.11 -6.49 -18.08
N LYS A 203 17.80 -5.49 -17.52
CA LYS A 203 17.58 -5.05 -16.13
C LYS A 203 16.13 -4.59 -15.99
N MET A 204 15.53 -4.93 -14.86
CA MET A 204 14.23 -4.38 -14.51
C MET A 204 14.31 -2.87 -14.31
N ARG A 205 13.32 -2.14 -14.81
CA ARG A 205 13.28 -0.67 -14.82
C ARG A 205 11.97 -0.13 -14.26
N GLY A 206 12.02 1.14 -13.85
CA GLY A 206 10.88 1.89 -13.32
C GLY A 206 10.32 1.23 -12.08
N ALA A 207 9.13 0.64 -12.20
CA ALA A 207 8.45 0.01 -11.09
C ALA A 207 9.18 -1.24 -10.54
N ALA A 208 10.00 -1.92 -11.34
CA ALA A 208 10.76 -3.07 -10.87
C ALA A 208 12.24 -2.75 -10.63
N GLU A 209 12.60 -1.47 -10.56
CA GLU A 209 13.99 -1.01 -10.37
C GLU A 209 14.61 -1.52 -9.06
N SER A 210 13.82 -1.69 -8.00
CA SER A 210 14.30 -2.30 -6.75
C SER A 210 14.83 -3.72 -6.92
N ALA A 211 14.40 -4.43 -7.98
CA ALA A 211 14.87 -5.77 -8.33
C ALA A 211 15.98 -5.75 -9.40
N ALA A 212 16.43 -4.56 -9.83
CA ALA A 212 17.49 -4.43 -10.81
C ALA A 212 18.79 -5.08 -10.29
N GLY A 213 19.38 -5.95 -11.11
CA GLY A 213 20.57 -6.72 -10.74
C GLY A 213 20.26 -8.09 -10.12
N ILE A 214 19.10 -8.24 -9.48
CA ILE A 214 18.63 -9.51 -8.90
C ILE A 214 17.80 -10.28 -9.95
N LEU A 215 16.81 -9.61 -10.54
CA LEU A 215 15.92 -10.19 -11.55
C LEU A 215 16.10 -9.50 -12.90
N TRP A 216 15.95 -10.32 -13.95
CA TRP A 216 16.14 -9.94 -15.34
C TRP A 216 14.90 -10.37 -16.15
N SER A 217 14.61 -9.62 -17.21
CA SER A 217 13.50 -9.87 -18.14
C SER A 217 14.03 -9.98 -19.57
N ALA A 218 13.42 -10.83 -20.40
CA ALA A 218 13.74 -10.91 -21.82
C ALA A 218 13.27 -9.70 -22.62
N ARG A 219 12.39 -8.84 -22.09
CA ARG A 219 11.95 -7.60 -22.76
C ARG A 219 12.22 -6.37 -21.90
N ASP A 220 12.69 -5.31 -22.55
CA ASP A 220 12.78 -3.97 -21.95
C ASP A 220 11.36 -3.36 -21.99
N LEU A 221 10.62 -3.52 -20.89
CA LEU A 221 9.26 -3.01 -20.79
C LEU A 221 9.29 -1.51 -20.56
N ARG A 222 9.32 -0.77 -21.67
CA ARG A 222 9.12 0.68 -21.68
C ARG A 222 7.64 0.97 -21.51
N LEU A 223 7.33 1.94 -20.63
CA LEU A 223 6.01 2.56 -20.64
C LEU A 223 5.90 3.37 -21.95
N GLN A 224 4.78 3.25 -22.66
CA GLN A 224 4.39 4.34 -23.55
C GLN A 224 4.21 5.59 -22.68
N VAL A 225 4.92 6.65 -23.05
CA VAL A 225 4.82 7.98 -22.44
C VAL A 225 3.62 8.67 -23.06
#